data_AF-A0A4S8QFJ8-F1
#
_entry.id   AF-A0A4S8QFJ8-F1
#
_cell.length_a   1.000
_cell.length_b   1.000
_cell.length_c   1.000
_cell.angle_alpha   90.00
_cell.angle_beta   90.00
_cell.angle_gamma   90.00
#
_symmetry.space_group_name_H-M   'P 1'
#
loop_
_entity.id
_entity.type
_entity.pdbx_description
1 polymer ?
#
loop_
_entity_poly.entity_id
_entity_poly.type
_entity_poly.pdbx_seq_one_letter_code
_entity_poly.pdbx_strand_id
1 'polypeptide(L)'
;MLVFVESAQLRSAAQKMKQYSSDAKNLPDKMVRDAREADRSNRGFKCADGAEELAESFETLLSHFSNYLGDVSTLVGDIADNWDMADEECANDFKTWAWELRRFRVPTIPAWRSVGN
;
A
#
# COMPACT_ATOMS: atom_id res chain seq x y z
N MET A 1 10.29 11.24 -19.07
CA MET A 1 9.34 10.18 -18.71
C MET A 1 8.54 10.71 -17.52
N LEU A 2 7.27 11.03 -17.71
CA LEU A 2 6.37 11.41 -16.61
C LEU A 2 5.83 10.11 -16.01
N VAL A 3 6.15 9.86 -14.74
CA VAL A 3 5.59 8.73 -13.99
C VAL A 3 4.32 9.25 -13.32
N PHE A 4 3.17 8.70 -13.70
CA PHE A 4 1.91 8.92 -12.99
C PHE A 4 1.70 7.72 -12.07
N VAL A 5 1.62 7.96 -10.76
CA VAL A 5 1.32 6.92 -9.78
C VAL A 5 -0.13 7.09 -9.35
N GLU A 6 -0.97 6.09 -9.63
CA GLU A 6 -2.36 6.10 -9.18
C GLU A 6 -2.43 5.63 -7.71
N SER A 7 -2.29 6.56 -6.77
CA SER A 7 -2.36 6.31 -5.32
C SER A 7 -3.64 5.57 -4.90
N ALA A 8 -4.76 5.81 -5.58
CA ALA A 8 -6.01 5.08 -5.39
C ALA A 8 -5.89 3.57 -5.69
N GLN A 9 -5.16 3.19 -6.75
CA GLN A 9 -4.91 1.79 -7.08
C GLN A 9 -4.02 1.13 -6.03
N LEU A 10 -2.98 1.85 -5.56
CA LEU A 10 -2.10 1.37 -4.49
C LEU A 10 -2.87 1.12 -3.19
N ARG A 11 -3.74 2.06 -2.79
CA ARG A 11 -4.62 1.88 -1.62
C ARG A 11 -5.56 0.68 -1.79
N SER A 12 -6.15 0.48 -2.97
CA SER A 12 -6.98 -0.71 -3.23
C SER A 12 -6.17 -2.00 -3.12
N ALA A 13 -4.93 -2.02 -3.64
CA ALA A 13 -4.05 -3.17 -3.54
C ALA A 13 -3.67 -3.47 -2.08
N ALA A 14 -3.31 -2.45 -1.29
CA ALA A 14 -3.05 -2.59 0.15
C ALA A 14 -4.27 -3.19 0.89
N GLN A 15 -5.48 -2.68 0.62
CA GLN A 15 -6.70 -3.22 1.21
C GLN A 15 -6.93 -4.71 0.87
N LYS A 16 -6.67 -5.11 -0.38
CA LYS A 16 -6.76 -6.53 -0.78
C LYS A 16 -5.72 -7.39 -0.06
N MET A 17 -4.49 -6.90 0.10
CA MET A 17 -3.43 -7.61 0.84
C MET A 17 -3.78 -7.78 2.32
N LYS A 18 -4.37 -6.75 2.94
CA LYS A 18 -4.89 -6.83 4.30
C LYS A 18 -6.02 -7.86 4.43
N GLN A 19 -6.89 -7.95 3.43
CA GLN A 19 -7.94 -8.97 3.39
C GLN A 19 -7.33 -10.38 3.29
N TYR A 20 -6.38 -10.61 2.38
CA TYR A 20 -5.68 -11.89 2.26
C TYR A 20 -4.91 -12.27 3.52
N SER A 21 -4.30 -11.30 4.21
CA SER A 21 -3.66 -11.50 5.51
C SER A 21 -4.67 -12.03 6.55
N SER A 22 -5.84 -11.39 6.63
CA SER A 22 -6.92 -11.85 7.52
C SER A 22 -7.43 -13.25 7.16
N ASP A 23 -7.61 -13.54 5.87
CA ASP A 23 -8.08 -14.84 5.41
C ASP A 23 -7.05 -15.94 5.71
N ALA A 24 -5.76 -15.66 5.47
CA ALA A 24 -4.65 -16.56 5.78
C ALA A 24 -4.56 -16.85 7.28
N LYS A 25 -4.92 -15.91 8.15
CA LYS A 25 -4.94 -16.11 9.61
C LYS A 25 -6.09 -17.03 10.07
N ASN A 26 -7.19 -17.07 9.33
CA ASN A 26 -8.39 -17.85 9.68
C ASN A 26 -8.41 -19.25 9.06
N LEU A 27 -7.65 -19.49 8.00
CA LEU A 27 -7.49 -20.79 7.32
C LEU A 27 -6.95 -21.94 8.20
N PRO A 28 -5.95 -21.74 9.09
CA PRO A 28 -5.34 -22.83 9.84
C PRO A 28 -6.28 -23.41 10.90
N ASP A 29 -7.20 -22.63 11.46
CA ASP A 29 -8.03 -23.04 12.60
C ASP A 29 -8.78 -24.35 12.36
N LYS A 30 -9.38 -24.49 11.16
CA LYS A 30 -10.11 -25.71 10.81
C LYS A 30 -9.16 -26.89 10.61
N MET A 31 -8.06 -26.67 9.90
CA MET A 31 -7.12 -27.74 9.56
C MET A 31 -6.38 -28.27 10.79
N VAL A 32 -5.94 -27.38 11.68
CA VAL A 32 -5.30 -27.72 12.96
C VAL A 32 -6.29 -28.45 13.86
N ARG A 33 -7.56 -28.04 13.90
CA ARG A 33 -8.59 -28.75 14.67
C ARG A 33 -8.80 -30.16 14.15
N ASP A 34 -8.97 -30.32 12.84
CA ASP A 34 -9.20 -31.62 12.21
C ASP A 34 -7.98 -32.54 12.36
N ALA A 35 -6.76 -32.00 12.26
CA ALA A 35 -5.52 -32.76 12.48
C ALA A 35 -5.37 -33.20 13.94
N ARG A 36 -5.64 -32.33 14.91
CA ARG A 36 -5.62 -32.68 16.35
C ARG A 36 -6.70 -33.69 16.72
N GLU A 37 -7.87 -33.62 16.08
CA GLU A 37 -8.93 -34.60 16.28
C GLU A 37 -8.57 -35.97 15.67
N ALA A 38 -7.92 -35.96 14.51
CA ALA A 38 -7.37 -37.16 13.88
C ALA A 38 -6.24 -37.79 14.71
N ASP A 39 -5.34 -37.00 15.30
CA ASP A 39 -4.31 -37.47 16.23
C ASP A 39 -4.94 -38.14 17.46
N ARG A 40 -5.85 -37.44 18.14
CA ARG A 40 -6.54 -37.99 19.32
C ARG A 40 -7.26 -39.30 19.03
N SER A 41 -7.88 -39.42 17.85
CA SER A 41 -8.64 -40.60 17.45
C SER A 41 -7.76 -41.76 16.99
N ASN A 42 -6.56 -41.48 16.46
CA ASN A 42 -5.64 -42.47 15.90
C ASN A 42 -4.30 -42.51 16.63
N ARG A 43 -4.31 -42.19 17.92
CA ARG A 43 -3.11 -42.06 18.74
C ARG A 43 -2.24 -43.32 18.66
N GLY A 44 -0.97 -43.15 18.25
CA GLY A 44 -0.02 -44.26 18.07
C GLY A 44 0.08 -44.81 16.65
N PHE A 45 -0.71 -44.31 15.69
CA PHE A 45 -0.47 -44.53 14.26
C PHE A 45 0.40 -43.39 13.71
N LYS A 46 1.50 -43.74 13.03
CA LYS A 46 2.44 -42.77 12.42
C LYS A 46 1.77 -41.75 11.47
N CYS A 47 0.63 -42.10 10.88
CA CYS A 47 -0.12 -41.20 10.00
C CYS A 47 -0.82 -40.07 10.78
N ALA A 48 -1.12 -40.26 12.05
CA ALA A 48 -1.73 -39.25 12.91
C ALA A 48 -0.66 -38.21 13.34
N ASP A 49 0.49 -38.68 13.80
CA ASP A 49 1.66 -37.84 14.11
C ASP A 49 2.06 -36.96 12.91
N GLY A 50 2.14 -37.56 11.71
CA GLY A 50 2.46 -36.81 10.49
C GLY A 50 1.39 -35.79 10.06
N ALA A 51 0.12 -36.03 10.40
CA ALA A 51 -0.96 -35.07 10.13
C ALA A 51 -0.89 -33.87 11.10
N GLU A 52 -0.54 -34.10 12.36
CA GLU A 52 -0.32 -33.05 13.34
C GLU A 52 0.90 -32.18 12.97
N GLU A 53 2.05 -32.79 12.65
CA GLU A 53 3.26 -32.08 12.22
C GLU A 53 3.03 -31.21 10.96
N LEU A 54 2.28 -31.76 9.99
CA LEU A 54 1.90 -31.02 8.79
C LEU A 54 1.01 -29.83 9.14
N ALA A 55 0.06 -30.00 10.06
CA ALA A 55 -0.84 -28.94 10.46
C ALA A 55 -0.12 -27.79 11.19
N GLU A 56 0.80 -28.10 12.10
CA GLU A 56 1.63 -27.11 12.79
C GLU A 56 2.56 -26.36 11.82
N SER A 57 3.15 -27.08 10.86
CA SER A 57 3.98 -26.47 9.82
C SER A 57 3.16 -25.50 8.96
N PHE A 58 1.94 -25.85 8.60
CA PHE A 58 1.06 -25.01 7.80
C PHE A 58 0.55 -23.79 8.59
N GLU A 59 0.23 -23.96 9.88
CA GLU A 59 -0.12 -22.86 10.79
C GLU A 59 1.02 -21.84 10.87
N THR A 60 2.25 -22.32 11.04
CA THR A 60 3.45 -21.47 11.06
C THR A 60 3.62 -20.72 9.75
N LEU A 61 3.50 -21.42 8.62
CA LEU A 61 3.68 -20.82 7.30
C LEU A 61 2.61 -19.76 6.99
N LEU A 62 1.35 -20.04 7.33
CA LEU A 62 0.25 -19.08 7.15
C LEU A 62 0.38 -17.87 8.08
N SER A 63 0.85 -18.05 9.31
CA SER A 63 1.14 -16.94 10.22
C SER A 63 2.24 -16.02 9.65
N HIS A 64 3.33 -16.61 9.14
CA HIS A 64 4.40 -15.85 8.48
C HIS A 64 3.89 -15.13 7.22
N PHE A 65 3.11 -15.81 6.40
CA PHE A 65 2.50 -15.23 5.20
C PHE A 65 1.55 -14.07 5.52
N SER A 66 0.71 -14.24 6.56
CA SER A 66 -0.19 -13.19 7.07
C SER A 66 0.59 -11.96 7.50
N ASN A 67 1.67 -12.12 8.26
CA ASN A 67 2.52 -11.02 8.72
C ASN A 67 3.16 -10.30 7.53
N TYR A 68 3.75 -11.05 6.59
CA TYR A 68 4.34 -10.48 5.38
C TYR A 68 3.32 -9.66 4.56
N LEU A 69 2.11 -10.18 4.36
CA LEU A 69 1.06 -9.44 3.67
C LEU A 69 0.63 -8.17 4.41
N GLY A 70 0.65 -8.19 5.75
CA GLY A 70 0.40 -7.00 6.58
C GLY A 70 1.48 -5.93 6.40
N ASP A 71 2.75 -6.35 6.39
CA ASP A 71 3.89 -5.44 6.17
C ASP A 71 3.84 -4.82 4.77
N VAL A 72 3.59 -5.63 3.74
CA VAL A 72 3.46 -5.14 2.37
C VAL A 72 2.26 -4.19 2.24
N SER A 73 1.12 -4.51 2.85
CA SER A 73 -0.03 -3.60 2.87
C SER A 73 0.30 -2.24 3.48
N THR A 74 1.09 -2.23 4.56
CA THR A 74 1.50 -1.00 5.24
C THR A 74 2.41 -0.19 4.33
N LEU A 75 3.45 -0.82 3.79
CA LEU A 75 4.40 -0.18 2.88
C LEU A 75 3.71 0.41 1.65
N VAL A 76 2.78 -0.32 1.03
CA VAL A 76 2.05 0.16 -0.15
C VAL A 76 1.12 1.33 0.22
N GLY A 77 0.54 1.32 1.41
CA GLY A 77 -0.22 2.44 1.96
C GLY A 77 0.64 3.69 2.12
N ASP A 78 1.80 3.55 2.76
CA ASP A 78 2.74 4.65 2.98
C ASP A 78 3.25 5.24 1.66
N ILE A 79 3.52 4.38 0.66
CA ILE A 79 3.89 4.84 -0.68
C ILE A 79 2.76 5.67 -1.30
N ALA A 80 1.51 5.22 -1.20
CA ALA A 80 0.37 5.96 -1.75
C ALA A 80 0.22 7.33 -1.10
N ASP A 81 0.38 7.42 0.22
CA ASP A 81 0.28 8.67 0.96
C ASP A 81 1.44 9.63 0.62
N ASN A 82 2.66 9.12 0.47
CA ASN A 82 3.80 9.92 0.02
C ASN A 82 3.61 10.50 -1.38
N TRP A 83 3.00 9.74 -2.30
CA TRP A 83 2.69 10.25 -3.65
C TRP A 83 1.62 11.34 -3.62
N ASP A 84 0.55 11.16 -2.83
CA ASP A 84 -0.48 12.20 -2.67
C ASP A 84 0.11 13.50 -2.10
N MET A 85 1.01 13.40 -1.12
CA MET A 85 1.70 14.57 -0.56
C MET A 85 2.58 15.26 -1.60
N ALA A 86 3.35 14.50 -2.40
CA ALA A 86 4.19 15.07 -3.45
C ALA A 86 3.35 15.77 -4.54
N ASP A 87 2.20 15.21 -4.92
CA ASP A 87 1.28 15.83 -5.87
C ASP A 87 0.68 17.12 -5.29
N GLU A 88 0.33 17.14 -4.01
CA GLU A 88 -0.21 18.33 -3.34
C GLU A 88 0.84 19.45 -3.22
N GLU A 89 2.08 19.12 -2.82
CA GLU A 89 3.20 20.07 -2.76
C GLU A 89 3.48 20.69 -4.14
N CYS A 90 3.60 19.86 -5.18
CA CYS A 90 3.82 20.31 -6.54
C CYS A 90 2.67 21.20 -7.05
N ALA A 91 1.42 20.85 -6.73
CA ALA A 91 0.27 21.67 -7.06
C ALA A 91 0.28 23.03 -6.34
N ASN A 92 0.75 23.08 -5.09
CA ASN A 92 0.83 24.31 -4.31
C ASN A 92 1.95 25.24 -4.80
N ASP A 93 3.10 24.69 -5.17
CA ASP A 93 4.16 25.45 -5.84
C ASP A 93 3.62 26.09 -7.13
N PHE A 94 2.95 25.30 -7.97
CA PHE A 94 2.41 25.80 -9.23
C PHE A 94 1.35 26.90 -9.03
N LYS A 95 0.48 26.78 -8.02
CA LYS A 95 -0.49 27.84 -7.67
C LYS A 95 0.19 29.15 -7.30
N THR A 96 1.31 29.08 -6.58
CA THR A 96 2.10 30.25 -6.18
C THR A 96 2.65 30.98 -7.40
N TRP A 97 3.31 30.25 -8.31
CA TRP A 97 3.80 30.81 -9.58
C TRP A 97 2.67 31.37 -10.44
N ALA A 98 1.55 30.66 -10.55
CA ALA A 98 0.39 31.11 -11.32
C ALA A 98 -0.19 32.43 -10.77
N TRP A 99 -0.17 32.62 -9.45
CA TRP A 99 -0.60 33.86 -8.82
C TRP A 99 0.37 35.01 -9.08
N GLU A 100 1.68 34.77 -9.03
CA GLU A 100 2.69 35.77 -9.34
C GLU A 100 2.61 36.25 -10.79
N LEU A 101 2.46 35.31 -11.74
CA LEU A 101 2.28 35.61 -13.16
C LEU A 101 1.02 36.44 -13.43
N ARG A 102 -0.08 36.19 -12.71
CA ARG A 102 -1.31 37.00 -12.82
C ARG A 102 -1.12 38.45 -12.36
N ARG A 103 -0.20 38.69 -11.41
CA ARG A 103 0.06 40.02 -10.85
C ARG A 103 1.19 40.75 -11.57
N PHE A 104 1.98 40.03 -12.37
CA PHE A 104 3.03 40.60 -13.18
C PHE A 104 2.44 41.56 -14.23
N ARG A 105 2.70 42.87 -14.05
CA ARG A 105 2.45 43.87 -15.10
C ARG A 105 3.72 44.05 -15.90
N VAL A 106 3.63 43.86 -17.22
CA VAL A 106 4.73 44.19 -18.13
C VAL A 106 5.04 45.68 -17.98
N PRO A 107 6.29 46.06 -17.66
CA PRO A 107 6.68 47.46 -17.65
C PRO A 107 6.53 48.01 -19.07
N THR A 108 5.52 48.86 -19.29
CA THR A 108 5.42 49.61 -20.54
C THR A 108 6.53 50.65 -20.55
N ILE A 109 7.50 50.51 -21.44
CA ILE A 109 8.51 51.54 -21.70
C ILE A 109 7.73 52.82 -22.10
N PRO A 110 7.95 53.96 -21.42
CA PRO A 110 7.32 55.21 -21.81
C PRO A 110 7.64 55.47 -23.28
N ALA A 111 6.61 55.65 -24.12
CA ALA A 111 6.79 56.08 -25.48
C ALA A 111 7.65 57.36 -25.43
N TRP A 112 8.83 57.27 -26.05
CA TRP A 112 9.82 58.33 -26.09
C TRP A 112 9.11 59.57 -26.60
N ARG A 113 8.99 60.61 -25.76
CA ARG A 113 8.47 61.90 -26.21
C ARG A 113 9.37 62.35 -27.35
N SER A 114 8.81 62.43 -28.55
CA SER A 114 9.43 63.15 -29.66
C SER A 114 9.66 64.58 -29.16
N VAL A 115 10.92 64.91 -28.88
CA VAL A 115 11.33 66.28 -28.60
C VAL A 115 11.21 67.03 -29.93
N GLY A 116 10.04 67.61 -30.15
CA GLY A 116 9.76 68.56 -31.21
C GLY A 116 9.70 69.96 -30.62
N ASN A 117 10.78 70.71 -30.81
CA ASN A 117 10.84 72.11 -31.26
C ASN A 117 12.27 72.63 -31.11
#